data_AF-A0A9W7CZA9-F1
#
_entry.id   AF-A0A9W7CZA9-F1
#
_cell.length_a   1.000
_cell.length_b   1.000
_cell.length_c   1.000
_cell.angle_alpha   90.00
_cell.angle_beta   90.00
_cell.angle_gamma   90.00
#
_symmetry.space_group_name_H-M   'P 1'
#
loop_
_entity.id
_entity.type
_entity.pdbx_description
1 polymer ?
#
loop_
_entity_poly.entity_id
_entity_poly.type
_entity_poly.pdbx_seq_one_letter_code
_entity_poly.pdbx_strand_id
1 'polypeptide(L)'
;MVCGTQINACVQVQAASVATFVLRVTTARLADNHSLNKYYFDQYAHNRTALEPEVVSTVDELRKAGAKKKKNILRYIHERSAPNPTTQDVHNLERRLKKLYQ
;
A
#
# COMPACT_ATOMS: atom_id res chain seq x y z
N MET A 1 -1.20 4.12 2.31
CA MET A 1 -1.84 4.93 3.36
C MET A 1 -0.69 5.58 4.10
N VAL A 2 -0.54 6.90 4.01
CA VAL A 2 0.56 7.59 4.72
C VAL A 2 0.01 7.94 6.10
N CYS A 3 0.56 7.31 7.13
CA CYS A 3 0.27 7.67 8.51
C CYS A 3 1.06 8.95 8.83
N GLY A 4 0.42 10.09 8.67
CA GLY A 4 1.00 11.38 9.03
C GLY A 4 0.71 11.72 10.48
N THR A 5 1.71 12.24 11.18
CA THR A 5 1.51 12.96 12.44
C THR A 5 0.54 14.12 12.20
N GLN A 6 -0.44 14.30 13.10
CA GLN A 6 -1.38 15.42 13.01
C GLN A 6 -1.22 16.32 14.23
N ILE A 7 -0.85 17.59 13.99
CA ILE A 7 -0.77 18.63 15.00
C ILE A 7 -1.78 19.71 14.61
N ASN A 8 -2.72 20.01 15.50
CA ASN A 8 -3.60 21.16 15.34
C ASN A 8 -3.12 22.27 16.28
N ALA A 9 -3.05 23.49 15.75
CA ALA A 9 -2.68 24.67 16.51
C ALA A 9 -3.61 25.84 16.16
N CYS A 10 -3.81 26.74 17.10
CA CYS A 10 -4.53 28.00 16.88
C CYS A 10 -3.69 29.18 17.33
N VAL A 11 -3.93 30.34 16.73
CA VAL A 11 -3.34 31.60 17.15
C VAL A 11 -4.26 32.27 18.16
N GLN A 12 -3.70 32.76 19.26
CA GLN A 12 -4.42 33.53 20.27
C GLN A 12 -3.70 34.84 20.55
N VAL A 13 -4.46 35.89 20.88
CA VAL A 13 -3.88 37.18 21.32
C VAL A 13 -3.71 37.11 22.84
N GLN A 14 -2.47 37.25 23.31
CA GLN A 14 -2.11 37.19 24.72
C GLN A 14 -2.24 38.54 25.43
N ALA A 15 -2.01 39.65 24.72
CA ALA A 15 -2.18 41.00 25.23
C ALA A 15 -2.74 41.92 24.13
N ALA A 16 -3.71 42.75 24.48
CA ALA A 16 -4.37 43.68 23.55
C ALA A 16 -3.62 45.02 23.40
N SER A 17 -2.79 45.38 24.37
CA SER A 17 -2.03 46.64 24.40
C SER A 17 -0.79 46.64 23.50
N VAL A 18 -0.15 45.48 23.36
CA VAL A 18 0.91 45.20 22.38
C VAL A 18 0.53 43.87 21.75
N ALA A 19 0.27 43.86 20.43
CA ALA A 19 -0.25 42.70 19.73
C ALA A 19 0.72 41.51 19.83
N THR A 20 0.53 40.72 20.88
CA THR A 20 1.34 39.54 21.19
C THR A 20 0.52 38.34 20.82
N PHE A 21 0.91 37.68 19.75
CA PHE A 21 0.26 36.47 19.27
C PHE A 21 1.00 35.25 19.82
N VAL A 22 0.27 34.31 20.40
CA VAL A 22 0.81 33.02 20.83
C VAL A 22 0.23 31.92 19.95
N LEU A 23 1.10 31.01 19.52
CA LEU A 23 0.70 29.78 18.87
C LEU A 23 0.40 28.74 19.95
N ARG A 24 -0.86 28.33 20.07
CA ARG A 24 -1.28 27.30 21.02
C ARG A 24 -1.53 25.99 20.29
N VAL A 25 -0.71 24.98 20.58
CA VAL A 25 -1.01 23.61 20.15
C VAL A 25 -2.24 23.13 20.91
N THR A 26 -3.30 22.77 20.19
CA THR A 26 -4.58 22.35 20.77
C THR A 26 -4.67 20.83 20.89
N THR A 27 -4.14 20.12 19.91
CA THR A 27 -4.08 18.66 19.90
C THR A 27 -2.86 18.18 19.11
N ALA A 28 -2.23 17.10 19.58
CA ALA A 28 -1.16 16.41 18.87
C ALA A 28 -1.47 14.90 18.86
N ARG A 29 -1.71 14.34 17.68
CA ARG A 29 -1.81 12.91 17.45
C ARG A 29 -0.47 12.43 16.88
N LEU A 30 0.35 11.91 17.78
CA LEU A 30 1.69 11.42 17.48
C LEU A 30 1.73 9.91 17.19
N ALA A 31 0.68 9.19 17.56
CA ALA A 31 0.49 7.77 17.26
C ALA A 31 -0.28 7.58 15.95
N ASP A 32 -0.39 6.33 15.51
CA ASP A 32 -1.11 5.97 14.30
C ASP A 32 -2.56 6.49 14.32
N ASN A 33 -2.87 7.45 13.46
CA ASN A 33 -4.20 8.05 13.36
C ASN A 33 -5.19 7.15 12.58
N HIS A 34 -4.85 5.87 12.43
CA HIS A 34 -5.64 4.88 11.71
C HIS A 34 -5.46 3.52 12.39
N SER A 35 -6.49 2.67 12.28
CA SER A 35 -6.43 1.34 12.87
C SER A 35 -5.36 0.49 12.17
N LEU A 36 -4.31 0.12 12.90
CA LEU A 36 -3.38 -0.91 12.48
C LEU A 36 -4.06 -2.27 12.63
N ASN A 37 -4.49 -2.84 11.51
CA ASN A 37 -5.07 -4.17 11.46
C ASN A 37 -4.35 -4.99 10.38
N LYS A 38 -4.12 -6.27 10.66
CA LYS A 38 -3.64 -7.27 9.70
C LYS A 38 -4.39 -7.19 8.38
N TYR A 39 -5.71 -6.98 8.41
CA TYR A 39 -6.50 -6.81 7.20
C TYR A 39 -5.94 -5.69 6.30
N TYR A 40 -5.73 -4.48 6.83
CA TYR A 40 -5.22 -3.35 6.04
C TYR A 40 -3.75 -3.53 5.65
N PHE A 41 -2.95 -4.15 6.52
CA PHE A 41 -1.57 -4.51 6.22
C PHE A 41 -1.50 -5.47 5.02
N ASP A 42 -2.32 -6.52 5.00
CA ASP A 42 -2.37 -7.50 3.91
C ASP A 42 -2.87 -6.87 2.61
N GLN A 43 -3.58 -5.73 2.65
CA GLN A 43 -4.04 -5.03 1.44
C GLN A 43 -2.95 -4.20 0.74
N TYR A 44 -1.77 -4.02 1.33
CA TYR A 44 -0.70 -3.28 0.64
C TYR A 44 -0.24 -4.01 -0.62
N ALA A 45 -0.04 -3.27 -1.72
CA ALA A 45 0.31 -3.85 -3.01
C ALA A 45 1.57 -4.75 -2.95
N HIS A 46 2.58 -4.37 -2.16
CA HIS A 46 3.78 -5.19 -1.98
C HIS A 46 3.48 -6.50 -1.23
N ASN A 47 2.60 -6.48 -0.24
CA ASN A 47 2.17 -7.67 0.50
C ASN A 47 1.28 -8.58 -0.36
N ARG A 48 0.33 -8.02 -1.10
CA ARG A 48 -0.55 -8.77 -2.01
C ARG A 48 0.18 -9.45 -3.17
N THR A 49 1.39 -8.97 -3.49
CA THR A 49 2.26 -9.50 -4.54
C THR A 49 3.55 -10.14 -4.02
N ALA A 50 3.65 -10.35 -2.70
CA ALA A 50 4.71 -11.11 -2.06
C ALA A 50 4.48 -12.61 -2.30
N LEU A 51 4.67 -13.02 -3.54
CA LEU A 51 4.53 -14.40 -3.98
C LEU A 51 5.87 -15.14 -3.82
N GLU A 52 5.79 -16.42 -3.49
CA GLU A 52 6.96 -17.29 -3.45
C GLU A 52 7.69 -17.31 -4.80
N PRO A 53 9.04 -17.40 -4.82
CA PRO A 53 9.82 -17.36 -6.05
C PRO A 53 9.37 -18.37 -7.12
N GLU A 54 9.00 -19.57 -6.69
CA GLU A 54 8.50 -20.64 -7.57
C GLU A 54 7.20 -20.23 -8.28
N VAL A 55 6.26 -19.64 -7.55
CA VAL A 55 4.99 -19.13 -8.10
C VAL A 55 5.27 -18.00 -9.11
N VAL A 56 6.22 -17.11 -8.79
CA VAL A 56 6.63 -16.04 -9.70
C VAL A 56 7.24 -16.59 -11.00
N SER A 57 8.07 -17.63 -10.91
CA SER A 57 8.66 -18.31 -12.07
C SER A 57 7.59 -18.90 -12.99
N THR A 58 6.64 -19.66 -12.44
CA THR A 58 5.55 -20.22 -13.23
C THR A 58 4.64 -19.15 -13.83
N VAL A 59 4.38 -18.05 -13.12
CA VAL A 59 3.64 -16.91 -13.68
C VAL A 59 4.37 -16.31 -14.90
N ASP A 60 5.70 -16.22 -14.86
CA ASP A 60 6.49 -15.74 -15.99
C ASP A 60 6.40 -16.67 -17.21
N GLU A 61 6.45 -17.98 -17.00
CA GLU A 61 6.24 -18.99 -18.04
C GLU A 61 4.84 -18.90 -18.65
N LEU A 62 3.80 -18.83 -17.82
CA LEU A 62 2.41 -18.67 -18.26
C LEU A 62 2.23 -17.38 -19.08
N ARG A 63 2.85 -16.27 -18.65
CA ARG A 63 2.86 -15.01 -19.39
C ARG A 63 3.52 -15.18 -20.75
N LYS A 64 4.71 -15.79 -20.82
CA LYS A 64 5.46 -16.05 -22.06
C LYS A 64 4.66 -16.94 -23.02
N ALA A 65 3.90 -17.90 -22.49
CA ALA A 65 3.01 -18.77 -23.26
C ALA A 65 1.69 -18.09 -23.69
N GLY A 66 1.48 -16.80 -23.38
CA GLY A 66 0.28 -16.06 -23.78
C GLY A 66 -0.97 -16.40 -22.96
N ALA A 67 -0.83 -16.94 -21.75
CA ALA A 67 -1.95 -17.29 -20.90
C ALA A 67 -2.81 -16.05 -20.55
N LYS A 68 -4.13 -16.24 -20.47
CA LYS A 68 -5.06 -15.15 -20.14
C LYS A 68 -4.97 -14.77 -18.67
N LYS A 69 -4.65 -13.50 -18.38
CA LYS A 69 -4.45 -12.97 -17.01
C LYS A 69 -5.56 -13.33 -16.03
N LYS A 70 -6.81 -12.99 -16.36
CA LYS A 70 -7.97 -13.15 -15.47
C LYS A 70 -8.39 -14.61 -15.25
N LYS A 71 -8.23 -15.47 -16.27
CA LYS A 71 -8.71 -16.86 -16.22
C LYS A 71 -7.66 -17.85 -15.73
N ASN A 72 -6.40 -17.65 -16.10
CA ASN A 72 -5.36 -18.65 -15.90
C ASN A 72 -4.38 -18.18 -14.82
N ILE A 73 -3.75 -17.03 -15.02
CA ILE A 73 -2.68 -16.53 -14.14
C ILE A 73 -3.25 -16.16 -12.76
N LEU A 74 -4.33 -15.39 -12.71
CA LEU A 74 -4.97 -14.99 -11.46
C LEU A 74 -5.46 -16.22 -10.67
N ARG A 75 -6.09 -17.18 -11.36
CA ARG A 75 -6.54 -18.45 -10.75
C ARG A 75 -5.37 -19.24 -10.18
N TYR A 76 -4.30 -19.41 -10.95
CA TYR A 76 -3.10 -20.11 -10.49
C TYR A 76 -2.52 -19.49 -9.22
N ILE A 77 -2.42 -18.16 -9.15
CA ILE A 77 -1.90 -17.48 -7.96
C ILE A 77 -2.83 -17.70 -6.76
N HIS A 78 -4.16 -17.62 -6.94
CA HIS A 78 -5.12 -17.92 -5.86
C HIS A 78 -5.01 -19.36 -5.35
N GLU A 79 -4.76 -20.33 -6.22
CA GLU A 79 -4.65 -21.74 -5.84
C GLU A 79 -3.32 -22.09 -5.15
N ARG A 80 -2.29 -21.27 -5.33
CA ARG A 80 -0.91 -21.56 -4.89
C ARG A 80 -0.35 -20.58 -3.87
N SER A 81 -1.10 -19.55 -3.52
CA SER A 81 -0.63 -18.48 -2.63
C SER A 81 -1.72 -18.05 -1.65
N ALA A 82 -1.31 -17.68 -0.44
CA ALA A 82 -2.20 -17.20 0.61
C ALA A 82 -2.81 -15.79 0.37
N PRO A 83 -2.12 -14.82 -0.29
CA PRO A 83 -2.71 -13.53 -0.62
C PRO A 83 -3.89 -13.67 -1.58
N ASN A 84 -4.84 -12.73 -1.51
CA ASN A 84 -5.93 -12.58 -2.48
C ASN A 84 -5.57 -11.50 -3.52
N PRO A 85 -4.78 -11.82 -4.55
CA PRO A 85 -4.44 -10.88 -5.60
C PRO A 85 -5.67 -10.47 -6.41
N THR A 86 -5.59 -9.33 -7.08
CA THR A 86 -6.56 -8.86 -8.06
C THR A 86 -5.95 -8.94 -9.46
N THR A 87 -6.78 -8.69 -10.47
CA THR A 87 -6.29 -8.56 -11.84
C THR A 87 -5.26 -7.43 -11.99
N GLN A 88 -5.36 -6.36 -11.19
CA GLN A 88 -4.38 -5.27 -11.19
C GLN A 88 -3.01 -5.74 -10.68
N ASP A 89 -3.00 -6.60 -9.67
CA ASP A 89 -1.76 -7.16 -9.10
C ASP A 89 -1.04 -8.04 -10.13
N VAL A 90 -1.79 -8.84 -10.90
CA VAL A 90 -1.25 -9.59 -12.04
C VAL A 90 -0.64 -8.66 -13.10
N HIS A 91 -1.32 -7.56 -13.42
CA HIS A 91 -0.80 -6.58 -14.37
C HIS A 91 0.50 -5.94 -13.88
N ASN A 92 0.57 -5.58 -12.60
CA ASN A 92 1.77 -5.01 -11.98
C ASN A 92 2.92 -6.01 -11.94
N LEU A 93 2.64 -7.28 -11.61
CA LEU A 93 3.60 -8.37 -11.59
C LEU A 93 4.19 -8.62 -12.98
N GLU A 94 3.37 -8.72 -14.02
CA GLU A 94 3.84 -8.86 -15.40
C GLU A 94 4.71 -7.67 -15.83
N ARG A 95 4.33 -6.45 -15.46
CA ARG A 95 5.13 -5.24 -15.75
C ARG A 95 6.49 -5.32 -15.07
N ARG A 96 6.55 -5.80 -13.82
CA ARG A 96 7.81 -6.04 -13.10
C ARG A 96 8.66 -7.10 -13.79
N LEU A 97 8.05 -8.23 -14.17
CA LEU A 97 8.72 -9.33 -14.88
C LEU A 97 9.25 -8.89 -16.25
N LYS A 98 8.57 -7.98 -16.95
CA LYS A 98 9.09 -7.42 -18.20
C LYS A 98 10.37 -6.62 -17.97
N LYS A 99 10.41 -5.78 -16.93
CA LYS A 99 11.61 -4.98 -16.60
C LYS A 99 12.82 -5.78 -16.13
N LEU A 100 12.62 -6.99 -15.63
CA LEU A 100 13.69 -7.83 -15.07
C LEU A 100 14.37 -8.71 -16.12
N TYR A 101 13.66 -9.04 -17.20
CA TYR A 101 14.10 -10.04 -18.20
C TYR A 101 14.04 -9.52 -19.64
N GLN A 102 13.81 -8.22 -19.84
CA GLN A 102 13.91 -7.49 -21.10
C GLN A 102 14.67 -6.19 -20.85
#